data_AF-A0A5B8ZBC3-F1
#
_entry.id   AF-A0A5B8ZBC3-F1
#
_cell.length_a   1.000
_cell.length_b   1.000
_cell.length_c   1.000
_cell.angle_alpha   90.00
_cell.angle_beta   90.00
_cell.angle_gamma   90.00
#
_symmetry.space_group_name_H-M   'P 1'
#
loop_
_entity.id
_entity.type
_entity.pdbx_description
1 polymer ?
#
loop_
_entity_poly.entity_id
_entity_poly.type
_entity_poly.pdbx_seq_one_letter_code
_entity_poly.pdbx_strand_id
1 'polypeptide(L)'
;MIIFVFTTISFFILPTLTAAHNGARDELGGHFRKADCVYLLHEPSSLAKTAANMDELIQLIKKYNSNSSCASGLSKENVDLEGYSFPNQNETGQKEVSTPSDNISSTEEPNDAIKLGTRYPAELVKCTDGDTAQFKINGQTYITRFLYIDTPESTNKIEPFGKEASTYTCSFLRSGNITLETDGDRVFDKYNRLLAWVWVDDQLLQEEITKAGFVEDFYDYGDYLYEDRIVSSMAEAKKLSKGMYATTVEEMDEIENRTVAIPDKTEEAVTDPTQTEKIDNNQKDESSETKEKNSEENGISDKVIIGLLVIVFLYYFIRRKNRK
;
A
#
# COMPACT_ATOMS: atom_id res chain seq x y z
N MET A 1 26.34 59.20 5.62
CA MET A 1 25.75 58.34 4.58
C MET A 1 25.28 57.07 5.29
N ILE A 2 23.97 56.89 5.41
CA ILE A 2 23.34 55.88 6.27
C ILE A 2 23.35 54.53 5.55
N ILE A 3 23.85 53.49 6.22
CA ILE A 3 23.93 52.11 5.76
C ILE A 3 22.56 51.44 5.99
N PHE A 4 21.91 50.95 4.93
CA PHE A 4 20.75 50.07 5.04
C PHE A 4 21.19 48.63 4.75
N VAL A 5 21.15 47.78 5.79
CA VAL A 5 21.32 46.33 5.68
C VAL A 5 19.92 45.74 5.48
N PHE A 6 19.64 45.20 4.29
CA PHE A 6 18.43 44.42 4.04
C PHE A 6 18.72 42.95 4.37
N THR A 7 18.26 42.50 5.55
CA THR A 7 18.17 41.08 5.87
C THR A 7 16.88 40.52 5.30
N THR A 8 16.98 39.73 4.22
CA THR A 8 15.86 38.97 3.67
C THR A 8 15.61 37.75 4.55
N ILE A 9 14.49 37.77 5.29
CA ILE A 9 13.99 36.63 6.04
C ILE A 9 13.32 35.68 5.05
N SER A 10 13.99 34.57 4.73
CA SER A 10 13.38 33.45 4.00
C SER A 10 12.29 32.84 4.86
N PHE A 11 11.03 33.06 4.47
CA PHE A 11 9.88 32.30 4.97
C PHE A 11 9.99 30.87 4.44
N PHE A 12 10.51 29.96 5.27
CA PHE A 12 10.29 28.53 5.07
C PHE A 12 8.81 28.25 5.32
N ILE A 13 8.07 27.96 4.25
CA ILE A 13 6.74 27.36 4.35
C ILE A 13 6.98 25.92 4.80
N LEU A 14 6.79 25.67 6.09
CA LEU A 14 6.71 24.32 6.63
C LEU A 14 5.54 23.60 5.94
N PRO A 15 5.72 22.37 5.44
CA PRO A 15 4.58 21.54 5.03
C PRO A 15 3.68 21.39 6.24
N THR A 16 2.41 21.76 6.07
CA THR A 16 1.39 21.66 7.11
C THR A 16 1.36 20.22 7.61
N LEU A 17 1.65 20.07 8.90
CA LEU A 17 1.43 18.86 9.68
C LEU A 17 0.08 18.24 9.29
N THR A 18 0.12 16.93 9.04
CA THR A 18 -1.00 15.99 9.15
C THR A 18 -2.05 16.52 10.12
N ALA A 19 -3.24 16.83 9.60
CA ALA A 19 -4.34 17.32 10.40
C ALA A 19 -4.83 16.22 11.32
N ALA A 20 -4.25 16.13 12.52
CA ALA A 20 -4.82 15.38 13.63
C ALA A 20 -6.28 15.81 13.79
N HIS A 21 -7.21 14.90 13.47
CA HIS A 21 -8.65 15.14 13.48
C HIS A 21 -9.13 15.28 14.94
N ASN A 22 -9.01 16.51 15.47
CA ASN A 22 -9.35 16.87 16.85
C ASN A 22 -10.87 17.03 17.06
N GLY A 23 -11.63 15.97 16.85
CA GLY A 23 -13.04 15.88 17.24
C GLY A 23 -13.23 14.92 18.40
N ALA A 24 -13.97 15.35 19.44
CA ALA A 24 -14.50 14.41 20.42
C ALA A 24 -15.52 13.48 19.72
N ARG A 25 -15.43 12.18 20.01
CA ARG A 25 -16.35 11.18 19.46
C ARG A 25 -17.76 11.37 20.04
N ASP A 26 -18.77 11.10 19.23
CA ASP A 26 -20.17 11.03 19.65
C ASP A 26 -20.51 9.68 20.30
N GLU A 27 -21.78 9.47 20.64
CA GLU A 27 -22.27 8.22 21.26
C GLU A 27 -22.15 6.99 20.36
N LEU A 28 -21.95 7.19 19.06
CA LEU A 28 -21.71 6.14 18.07
C LEU A 28 -20.22 5.83 17.94
N GLY A 29 -19.35 6.67 18.51
CA GLY A 29 -17.90 6.49 18.49
C GLY A 29 -17.22 7.04 17.23
N GLY A 30 -17.93 7.88 16.47
CA GLY A 30 -17.38 8.64 15.35
C GLY A 30 -17.46 10.15 15.57
N HIS A 31 -17.04 10.94 14.60
CA HIS A 31 -17.23 12.39 14.63
C HIS A 31 -17.26 13.00 13.24
N PHE A 32 -17.86 14.19 13.10
CA PHE A 32 -17.75 14.97 11.87
C PHE A 32 -16.43 15.72 11.82
N ARG A 33 -15.67 15.52 10.73
CA ARG A 33 -14.53 16.35 10.38
C ARG A 33 -15.02 17.76 10.05
N LYS A 34 -14.43 18.76 10.71
CA LYS A 34 -14.86 20.16 10.62
C LYS A 34 -14.71 20.77 9.23
N ALA A 35 -13.75 20.29 8.44
CA ALA A 35 -13.40 20.88 7.15
C ALA A 35 -14.49 20.64 6.08
N ASP A 36 -15.12 19.47 6.10
CA ASP A 36 -15.92 18.95 4.98
C ASP A 36 -17.18 18.17 5.40
N CYS A 37 -17.48 18.11 6.70
CA CYS A 37 -18.61 17.33 7.23
C CYS A 37 -18.57 15.83 6.87
N VAL A 38 -17.40 15.27 6.57
CA VAL A 38 -17.25 13.81 6.49
C VAL A 38 -17.35 13.23 7.90
N TYR A 39 -18.20 12.24 8.09
CA TYR A 39 -18.33 11.51 9.34
C TYR A 39 -17.30 10.38 9.40
N LEU A 40 -16.37 10.42 10.34
CA LEU A 40 -15.33 9.41 10.54
C LEU A 40 -15.73 8.47 11.68
N LEU A 41 -16.04 7.21 11.38
CA LEU A 41 -16.41 6.21 12.38
C LEU A 41 -15.18 5.49 12.92
N HIS A 42 -14.50 6.11 13.88
CA HIS A 42 -13.28 5.53 14.44
C HIS A 42 -13.54 4.34 15.35
N GLU A 43 -14.51 4.34 16.26
CA GLU A 43 -14.65 3.24 17.20
C GLU A 43 -16.12 2.95 17.50
N PRO A 44 -16.79 2.15 16.67
CA PRO A 44 -18.23 2.00 16.75
C PRO A 44 -18.63 1.47 18.11
N SER A 45 -19.47 2.24 18.78
CA SER A 45 -20.07 1.84 20.04
C SER A 45 -21.03 0.66 19.83
N SER A 46 -21.48 0.06 20.92
CA SER A 46 -22.52 -0.98 20.86
C SER A 46 -23.79 -0.49 20.15
N LEU A 47 -24.08 0.82 20.20
CA LEU A 47 -25.19 1.43 19.48
C LEU A 47 -24.92 1.52 17.98
N ALA A 48 -23.73 1.95 17.55
CA ALA A 48 -23.37 1.96 16.13
C ALA A 48 -23.38 0.54 15.53
N LYS A 49 -22.96 -0.46 16.32
CA LYS A 49 -22.94 -1.88 15.94
C LYS A 49 -24.33 -2.50 15.76
N THR A 50 -25.42 -1.80 16.12
CA THR A 50 -26.78 -2.29 15.83
C THR A 50 -27.21 -2.03 14.38
N ALA A 51 -26.53 -1.13 13.67
CA ALA A 51 -26.82 -0.90 12.26
C ALA A 51 -26.36 -2.09 11.42
N ALA A 52 -27.24 -2.65 10.60
CA ALA A 52 -26.95 -3.74 9.68
C ALA A 52 -26.35 -3.27 8.35
N ASN A 53 -26.44 -1.98 8.04
CA ASN A 53 -25.99 -1.39 6.79
C ASN A 53 -25.75 0.12 6.92
N MET A 54 -25.19 0.71 5.87
CA MET A 54 -24.87 2.15 5.83
C MET A 54 -26.09 3.04 6.03
N ASP A 55 -27.26 2.67 5.51
CA ASP A 55 -28.48 3.48 5.64
C ASP A 55 -28.94 3.56 7.10
N GLU A 56 -28.91 2.44 7.82
CA GLU A 56 -29.22 2.38 9.24
C GLU A 56 -28.20 3.15 10.08
N LEU A 57 -26.91 3.06 9.75
CA LEU A 57 -25.88 3.85 10.42
C LEU A 57 -26.11 5.35 10.23
N ILE A 58 -26.45 5.79 9.01
CA ILE A 58 -26.78 7.20 8.74
C ILE A 58 -27.99 7.66 9.57
N GLN A 59 -29.01 6.80 9.74
CA GLN A 59 -30.14 7.12 10.61
C GLN A 59 -29.73 7.28 12.07
N LEU A 60 -28.84 6.41 12.57
CA LEU A 60 -28.28 6.56 13.91
C LEU A 60 -27.48 7.85 14.03
N ILE A 61 -26.61 8.18 13.06
CA ILE A 61 -25.81 9.42 13.09
C ILE A 61 -26.74 10.64 13.12
N LYS A 62 -27.76 10.68 12.26
CA LYS A 62 -28.75 11.76 12.23
C LYS A 62 -29.53 11.91 13.54
N LYS A 63 -29.70 10.82 14.29
CA LYS A 63 -30.46 10.78 15.53
C LYS A 63 -29.60 11.14 16.76
N TYR A 64 -28.37 10.64 16.83
CA TYR A 64 -27.53 10.68 18.03
C TYR A 64 -26.39 11.69 17.95
N ASN A 65 -26.08 12.23 16.77
CA ASN A 65 -25.08 13.28 16.66
C ASN A 65 -25.70 14.68 16.82
N SER A 66 -25.13 15.50 17.71
CA SER A 66 -25.63 16.84 18.02
C SER A 66 -25.30 17.91 16.96
N ASN A 67 -24.48 17.60 15.95
CA ASN A 67 -24.16 18.51 14.85
C ASN A 67 -25.22 18.45 13.74
N SER A 68 -26.34 19.12 13.95
CA SER A 68 -27.46 19.15 13.01
C SER A 68 -27.09 19.72 11.63
N SER A 69 -26.09 20.61 11.56
CA SER A 69 -25.61 21.17 10.29
C SER A 69 -25.05 20.08 9.38
N CYS A 70 -24.05 19.32 9.86
CA CYS A 70 -23.48 18.23 9.05
C CYS A 70 -24.46 17.03 8.92
N ALA A 71 -25.19 16.71 9.99
CA ALA A 71 -26.10 15.55 9.99
C ALA A 71 -27.27 15.71 8.99
N SER A 72 -27.80 16.92 8.78
CA SER A 72 -28.93 17.16 7.89
C SER A 72 -28.68 16.75 6.44
N GLY A 73 -27.46 16.99 5.95
CA GLY A 73 -27.03 16.67 4.58
C GLY A 73 -26.31 15.33 4.44
N LEU A 74 -26.21 14.52 5.52
CA LEU A 74 -25.43 13.30 5.50
C LEU A 74 -26.00 12.26 4.53
N SER A 75 -25.13 11.78 3.64
CA SER A 75 -25.33 10.69 2.67
C SER A 75 -24.20 9.67 2.79
N LYS A 76 -24.28 8.57 2.02
CA LYS A 76 -23.32 7.45 2.08
C LYS A 76 -21.90 7.88 1.72
N GLU A 77 -21.79 8.81 0.79
CA GLU A 77 -20.53 9.31 0.23
C GLU A 77 -19.73 10.14 1.25
N ASN A 78 -20.40 10.62 2.31
CA ASN A 78 -19.82 11.48 3.35
C ASN A 78 -19.71 10.75 4.70
N VAL A 79 -19.72 9.41 4.68
CA VAL A 79 -19.45 8.57 5.84
C VAL A 79 -18.23 7.70 5.54
N ASP A 80 -17.17 7.93 6.30
CA ASP A 80 -15.99 7.11 6.31
C ASP A 80 -16.10 6.08 7.45
N LEU A 81 -16.06 4.80 7.11
CA LEU A 81 -16.16 3.71 8.07
C LEU A 81 -14.83 3.39 8.74
N GLU A 82 -13.73 3.94 8.23
CA GLU A 82 -12.37 3.67 8.71
C GLU A 82 -12.12 2.16 8.88
N GLY A 83 -12.55 1.38 7.88
CA GLY A 83 -12.46 -0.07 7.88
C GLY A 83 -13.58 -0.83 8.60
N TYR A 84 -14.57 -0.16 9.21
CA TYR A 84 -15.74 -0.87 9.75
C TYR A 84 -16.52 -1.58 8.63
N SER A 85 -16.89 -2.83 8.89
CA SER A 85 -17.77 -3.62 8.03
C SER A 85 -19.01 -4.03 8.79
N PHE A 86 -20.19 -3.86 8.18
CA PHE A 86 -21.44 -4.24 8.81
C PHE A 86 -21.58 -5.76 8.97
N PRO A 87 -22.10 -6.24 10.11
CA PRO A 87 -22.52 -7.63 10.24
C PRO A 87 -23.70 -7.86 9.28
N ASN A 88 -23.61 -8.87 8.41
CA ASN A 88 -24.61 -9.30 7.41
C ASN A 88 -24.62 -8.62 6.03
N GLN A 89 -23.50 -8.69 5.31
CA GLN A 89 -23.50 -8.50 3.84
C GLN A 89 -23.84 -9.77 3.05
N ASN A 90 -24.22 -10.89 3.68
CA ASN A 90 -24.59 -12.15 3.02
C ASN A 90 -25.65 -12.93 3.81
N GLU A 91 -26.91 -12.49 3.81
CA GLU A 91 -28.03 -13.37 4.11
C GLU A 91 -29.23 -13.05 3.21
N THR A 92 -29.18 -13.55 1.97
CA THR A 92 -30.41 -13.89 1.24
C THR A 92 -30.41 -15.38 0.98
N GLY A 93 -31.21 -16.10 1.78
CA GLY A 93 -31.75 -17.42 1.44
C GLY A 93 -31.12 -18.61 2.16
N GLN A 94 -31.59 -18.93 3.37
CA GLN A 94 -32.43 -20.11 3.61
C GLN A 94 -32.88 -20.18 5.07
N LYS A 95 -34.20 -20.28 5.26
CA LYS A 95 -34.82 -20.79 6.48
C LYS A 95 -34.39 -22.25 6.65
N GLU A 96 -33.81 -22.59 7.78
CA GLU A 96 -33.88 -23.94 8.32
C GLU A 96 -34.52 -23.86 9.71
N VAL A 97 -35.57 -24.65 9.85
CA VAL A 97 -36.51 -24.70 10.97
C VAL A 97 -35.95 -25.65 12.02
N SER A 98 -36.04 -25.22 13.27
CA SER A 98 -35.63 -25.95 14.46
C SER A 98 -36.49 -27.18 14.80
N THR A 99 -35.85 -28.12 15.51
CA THR A 99 -36.31 -29.09 16.56
C THR A 99 -36.38 -30.59 16.21
N PRO A 100 -36.30 -31.54 17.18
CA PRO A 100 -35.35 -31.66 18.32
C PRO A 100 -34.80 -33.10 18.61
N SER A 101 -33.67 -33.15 19.36
CA SER A 101 -33.09 -34.15 20.31
C SER A 101 -33.15 -35.69 20.11
N ASP A 102 -32.00 -36.36 20.26
CA ASP A 102 -31.66 -37.18 21.46
C ASP A 102 -30.21 -37.76 21.48
N ASN A 103 -29.34 -37.10 22.26
CA ASN A 103 -28.53 -37.58 23.40
C ASN A 103 -27.63 -38.87 23.36
N ILE A 104 -26.29 -38.72 23.44
CA ILE A 104 -25.43 -38.92 24.66
C ILE A 104 -23.93 -39.05 24.31
N SER A 105 -23.13 -38.11 24.87
CA SER A 105 -21.83 -38.21 25.57
C SER A 105 -20.64 -38.97 24.92
N SER A 106 -19.42 -38.45 24.78
CA SER A 106 -18.72 -37.42 25.58
C SER A 106 -17.43 -36.97 24.86
N THR A 107 -17.19 -35.65 24.97
CA THR A 107 -15.89 -34.97 25.12
C THR A 107 -14.83 -35.08 24.01
N GLU A 108 -14.97 -34.25 22.98
CA GLU A 108 -13.89 -33.38 22.48
C GLU A 108 -14.52 -32.03 22.08
N GLU A 109 -14.43 -31.03 22.95
CA GLU A 109 -14.73 -29.63 22.59
C GLU A 109 -13.41 -29.03 22.06
N PRO A 110 -13.23 -28.78 20.75
CA PRO A 110 -12.15 -27.93 20.32
C PRO A 110 -12.57 -26.49 20.62
N ASN A 111 -12.04 -25.93 21.70
CA ASN A 111 -12.02 -24.49 21.88
C ASN A 111 -11.00 -23.90 20.88
N ASP A 112 -11.41 -23.84 19.60
CA ASP A 112 -10.66 -23.41 18.42
C ASP A 112 -10.56 -21.87 18.32
N ALA A 113 -10.45 -21.19 19.47
CA ALA A 113 -10.29 -19.75 19.51
C ALA A 113 -8.96 -19.35 18.84
N ILE A 114 -9.02 -18.33 17.97
CA ILE A 114 -7.84 -17.74 17.35
C ILE A 114 -6.94 -17.15 18.45
N LYS A 115 -5.66 -17.53 18.43
CA LYS A 115 -4.63 -17.11 19.37
C LYS A 115 -3.70 -16.11 18.68
N LEU A 116 -3.16 -15.21 19.48
CA LEU A 116 -2.15 -14.24 19.05
C LEU A 116 -0.82 -14.94 18.74
N GLY A 117 -0.03 -14.40 17.81
CA GLY A 117 1.28 -14.95 17.45
C GLY A 117 1.22 -16.33 16.79
N THR A 118 0.08 -16.71 16.20
CA THR A 118 -0.16 -18.07 15.69
C THR A 118 -0.49 -18.03 14.20
N ARG A 119 -0.03 -19.05 13.47
CA ARG A 119 -0.31 -19.24 12.04
C ARG A 119 -1.45 -20.21 11.82
N TYR A 120 -2.34 -19.87 10.89
CA TYR A 120 -3.52 -20.63 10.55
C TYR A 120 -3.60 -20.84 9.04
N PRO A 121 -3.77 -22.08 8.54
CA PRO A 121 -4.17 -22.28 7.16
C PRO A 121 -5.56 -21.67 6.96
N ALA A 122 -5.76 -21.02 5.82
CA ALA A 122 -6.96 -20.26 5.55
C ALA A 122 -7.46 -20.49 4.13
N GLU A 123 -8.78 -20.47 3.96
CA GLU A 123 -9.41 -20.47 2.63
C GLU A 123 -9.97 -19.08 2.34
N LEU A 124 -9.71 -18.55 1.15
CA LEU A 124 -10.31 -17.28 0.71
C LEU A 124 -11.81 -17.47 0.49
N VAL A 125 -12.63 -16.70 1.21
CA VAL A 125 -14.09 -16.67 1.05
C VAL A 125 -14.50 -15.54 0.11
N LYS A 126 -14.00 -14.32 0.36
CA LYS A 126 -14.38 -13.13 -0.40
C LYS A 126 -13.27 -12.08 -0.33
N CYS A 127 -12.95 -11.46 -1.47
CA CYS A 127 -12.13 -10.25 -1.51
C CYS A 127 -13.01 -9.03 -1.20
N THR A 128 -12.56 -8.11 -0.35
CA THR A 128 -13.28 -6.87 -0.02
C THR A 128 -12.63 -5.67 -0.72
N ASP A 129 -11.39 -5.34 -0.37
CA ASP A 129 -10.61 -4.22 -0.92
C ASP A 129 -9.10 -4.58 -0.94
N GLY A 130 -8.20 -3.59 -0.96
CA GLY A 130 -6.76 -3.81 -1.05
C GLY A 130 -6.14 -4.37 0.23
N ASP A 131 -6.71 -4.09 1.40
CA ASP A 131 -6.17 -4.48 2.71
C ASP A 131 -7.13 -5.32 3.57
N THR A 132 -8.29 -5.65 3.04
CA THR A 132 -9.32 -6.41 3.73
C THR A 132 -9.87 -7.54 2.86
N ALA A 133 -9.95 -8.74 3.44
CA ALA A 133 -10.59 -9.91 2.82
C ALA A 133 -11.21 -10.81 3.88
N GLN A 134 -12.11 -11.71 3.44
CA GLN A 134 -12.74 -12.70 4.31
C GLN A 134 -12.11 -14.07 4.10
N PHE A 135 -11.75 -14.72 5.20
CA PHE A 135 -11.13 -16.04 5.19
C PHE A 135 -11.87 -17.00 6.10
N LYS A 136 -11.85 -18.27 5.74
CA LYS A 136 -12.33 -19.36 6.58
C LYS A 136 -11.14 -20.01 7.29
N ILE A 137 -11.20 -20.07 8.61
CA ILE A 137 -10.22 -20.72 9.50
C ILE A 137 -11.00 -21.65 10.42
N ASN A 138 -10.60 -22.92 10.52
CA ASN A 138 -11.24 -23.90 11.41
C ASN A 138 -12.78 -23.96 11.26
N GLY A 139 -13.29 -23.82 10.03
CA GLY A 139 -14.73 -23.83 9.77
C GLY A 139 -15.44 -22.48 9.90
N GLN A 140 -14.83 -21.48 10.55
CA GLN A 140 -15.42 -20.17 10.82
C GLN A 140 -14.89 -19.09 9.86
N THR A 141 -15.78 -18.22 9.37
CA THR A 141 -15.41 -17.08 8.52
C THR A 141 -15.04 -15.86 9.37
N TYR A 142 -13.93 -15.22 9.02
CA TYR A 142 -13.41 -13.99 9.63
C TYR A 142 -13.19 -12.92 8.56
N ILE A 143 -13.72 -11.72 8.79
CA ILE A 143 -13.27 -10.52 8.09
C ILE A 143 -11.89 -10.20 8.64
N THR A 144 -10.89 -10.07 7.79
CA THR A 144 -9.48 -9.92 8.18
C THR A 144 -8.94 -8.63 7.62
N ARG A 145 -8.40 -7.77 8.51
CA ARG A 145 -7.66 -6.57 8.16
C ARG A 145 -6.17 -6.90 8.13
N PHE A 146 -5.53 -6.59 7.02
CA PHE A 146 -4.12 -6.86 6.81
C PHE A 146 -3.32 -5.92 7.69
N LEU A 147 -2.39 -6.46 8.47
CA LEU A 147 -1.59 -5.64 9.37
C LEU A 147 -0.75 -4.61 8.61
N TYR A 148 -0.55 -3.46 9.27
CA TYR A 148 0.42 -2.42 8.95
C TYR A 148 0.24 -1.59 7.68
N ILE A 149 -0.50 -2.06 6.67
CA ILE A 149 -0.71 -1.32 5.42
C ILE A 149 -2.07 -0.63 5.40
N ASP A 150 -2.20 0.50 4.72
CA ASP A 150 -3.48 1.08 4.32
C ASP A 150 -3.51 1.21 2.80
N THR A 151 -4.60 0.83 2.16
CA THR A 151 -4.75 0.91 0.69
C THR A 151 -5.88 1.86 0.33
N PRO A 152 -5.83 2.55 -0.83
CA PRO A 152 -6.92 3.41 -1.25
C PRO A 152 -8.25 2.67 -1.28
N GLU A 153 -9.29 3.30 -0.73
CA GLU A 153 -10.59 2.68 -0.53
C GLU A 153 -11.30 2.35 -1.86
N SER A 154 -11.99 1.20 -1.90
CA SER A 154 -12.63 0.69 -3.13
C SER A 154 -14.09 0.26 -2.97
N THR A 155 -14.65 0.46 -1.79
CA THR A 155 -16.01 0.01 -1.44
C THR A 155 -16.94 1.18 -1.17
N ASN A 156 -17.02 1.67 0.07
CA ASN A 156 -17.93 2.76 0.46
C ASN A 156 -17.47 4.12 -0.06
N LYS A 157 -16.15 4.31 -0.08
CA LYS A 157 -15.47 5.42 -0.72
C LYS A 157 -14.70 4.84 -1.90
N ILE A 158 -14.76 5.51 -3.04
CA ILE A 158 -13.99 5.11 -4.22
C ILE A 158 -12.88 6.13 -4.38
N GLU A 159 -11.66 5.72 -4.02
CA GLU A 159 -10.47 6.52 -4.15
C GLU A 159 -9.68 6.13 -5.41
N PRO A 160 -8.91 7.05 -6.00
CA PRO A 160 -7.98 6.71 -7.07
C PRO A 160 -7.08 5.53 -6.66
N PHE A 161 -6.91 4.56 -7.56
CA PHE A 161 -6.16 3.31 -7.34
C PHE A 161 -6.80 2.27 -6.41
N GLY A 162 -7.94 2.55 -5.77
CA GLY A 162 -8.55 1.59 -4.85
C GLY A 162 -9.01 0.31 -5.56
N LYS A 163 -9.56 0.43 -6.77
CA LYS A 163 -10.02 -0.74 -7.53
C LYS A 163 -8.85 -1.61 -8.01
N GLU A 164 -7.76 -0.96 -8.39
CA GLU A 164 -6.51 -1.58 -8.81
C GLU A 164 -5.86 -2.32 -7.65
N ALA A 165 -5.77 -1.70 -6.47
CA ALA A 165 -5.29 -2.33 -5.24
C ALA A 165 -6.12 -3.57 -4.89
N SER A 166 -7.45 -3.44 -4.83
CA SER A 166 -8.38 -4.56 -4.59
C SER A 166 -8.20 -5.70 -5.60
N THR A 167 -8.04 -5.37 -6.89
CA THR A 167 -7.87 -6.37 -7.95
C THR A 167 -6.53 -7.09 -7.84
N TYR A 168 -5.45 -6.36 -7.55
CA TYR A 168 -4.13 -6.91 -7.32
C TYR A 168 -4.13 -7.88 -6.14
N THR A 169 -4.61 -7.41 -4.98
CA THR A 169 -4.76 -8.21 -3.76
C THR A 169 -5.54 -9.49 -4.02
N CYS A 170 -6.70 -9.39 -4.66
CA CYS A 170 -7.55 -10.54 -4.92
C CYS A 170 -6.92 -11.54 -5.91
N SER A 171 -6.15 -11.06 -6.88
CA SER A 171 -5.43 -11.93 -7.83
C SER A 171 -4.28 -12.66 -7.14
N PHE A 172 -3.54 -11.97 -6.27
CA PHE A 172 -2.45 -12.56 -5.49
C PHE A 172 -2.96 -13.61 -4.51
N LEU A 173 -4.03 -13.33 -3.76
CA LEU A 173 -4.67 -14.28 -2.83
C LEU A 173 -5.13 -15.57 -3.51
N ARG A 174 -5.53 -15.51 -4.79
CA ARG A 174 -5.97 -16.69 -5.56
C ARG A 174 -4.83 -17.50 -6.16
N SER A 175 -3.58 -17.05 -6.03
CA SER A 175 -2.44 -17.64 -6.73
C SER A 175 -1.81 -18.84 -6.01
N GLY A 176 -2.09 -19.03 -4.72
CA GLY A 176 -1.44 -20.07 -3.91
C GLY A 176 -2.16 -20.37 -2.59
N ASN A 177 -1.48 -21.07 -1.69
CA ASN A 177 -2.04 -21.48 -0.42
C ASN A 177 -1.94 -20.34 0.61
N ILE A 178 -3.04 -20.07 1.32
CA ILE A 178 -3.11 -18.92 2.20
C ILE A 178 -2.85 -19.34 3.64
N THR A 179 -1.97 -18.60 4.32
CA THR A 179 -1.74 -18.70 5.75
C THR A 179 -1.89 -17.33 6.39
N LEU A 180 -2.69 -17.25 7.45
CA LEU A 180 -2.86 -16.05 8.26
C LEU A 180 -2.01 -16.16 9.53
N GLU A 181 -1.20 -15.15 9.79
CA GLU A 181 -0.35 -15.05 10.99
C GLU A 181 -0.81 -13.87 11.84
N THR A 182 -1.37 -14.17 13.02
CA THR A 182 -1.78 -13.12 13.98
C THR A 182 -0.56 -12.54 14.67
N ASP A 183 -0.59 -11.24 14.95
CA ASP A 183 0.55 -10.49 15.51
C ASP A 183 0.07 -9.22 16.24
N GLY A 184 0.96 -8.55 16.98
CA GLY A 184 0.68 -7.36 17.78
C GLY A 184 0.20 -7.67 19.20
N ASP A 185 -0.66 -6.81 19.75
CA ASP A 185 -1.16 -6.90 21.14
C ASP A 185 -2.54 -7.57 21.27
N ARG A 186 -3.26 -7.71 20.16
CA ARG A 186 -4.64 -8.19 20.11
C ARG A 186 -4.92 -8.95 18.82
N VAL A 187 -5.82 -9.93 18.91
CA VAL A 187 -6.22 -10.75 17.75
C VAL A 187 -7.22 -10.02 16.86
N PHE A 188 -8.10 -9.20 17.44
CA PHE A 188 -9.15 -8.49 16.73
C PHE A 188 -9.06 -6.99 16.97
N ASP A 189 -9.37 -6.20 15.93
CA ASP A 189 -9.54 -4.77 16.09
C ASP A 189 -10.90 -4.42 16.75
N LYS A 190 -11.11 -3.13 17.01
CA LYS A 190 -12.36 -2.59 17.58
C LYS A 190 -13.61 -2.84 16.71
N TYR A 191 -13.41 -3.14 15.42
CA TYR A 191 -14.43 -3.47 14.44
C TYR A 191 -14.70 -4.98 14.35
N ASN A 192 -14.06 -5.78 15.20
CA ASN A 192 -14.14 -7.24 15.21
C ASN A 192 -13.61 -7.90 13.92
N ARG A 193 -12.64 -7.24 13.25
CA ARG A 193 -11.87 -7.84 12.17
C ARG A 193 -10.64 -8.53 12.75
N LEU A 194 -10.32 -9.71 12.24
CA LEU A 194 -9.09 -10.42 12.55
C LEU A 194 -7.90 -9.60 12.04
N LEU A 195 -6.89 -9.40 12.88
CA LEU A 195 -5.64 -8.76 12.51
C LEU A 195 -4.63 -9.84 12.12
N ALA A 196 -4.14 -9.80 10.88
CA ALA A 196 -3.18 -10.79 10.41
C ALA A 196 -2.21 -10.28 9.33
N TRP A 197 -1.00 -10.83 9.37
CA TRP A 197 -0.12 -10.94 8.22
C TRP A 197 -0.64 -12.05 7.30
N VAL A 198 -0.66 -11.79 5.99
CA VAL A 198 -1.20 -12.75 5.02
C VAL A 198 -0.09 -13.27 4.14
N TRP A 199 0.08 -14.57 4.16
CA TRP A 199 1.06 -15.28 3.35
C TRP A 199 0.34 -16.04 2.24
N VAL A 200 0.84 -15.93 1.02
CA VAL A 200 0.46 -16.80 -0.10
C VAL A 200 1.70 -17.60 -0.48
N ASP A 201 1.64 -18.91 -0.23
CA ASP A 201 2.80 -19.79 -0.16
C ASP A 201 3.89 -19.17 0.75
N ASP A 202 5.05 -18.80 0.19
CA ASP A 202 6.18 -18.20 0.94
C ASP A 202 6.28 -16.67 0.80
N GLN A 203 5.30 -16.02 0.16
CA GLN A 203 5.32 -14.59 -0.10
C GLN A 203 4.36 -13.83 0.84
N LEU A 204 4.85 -12.72 1.41
CA LEU A 204 4.05 -11.84 2.26
C LEU A 204 3.21 -10.91 1.37
N LEU A 205 1.89 -11.08 1.36
CA LEU A 205 0.97 -10.31 0.52
C LEU A 205 1.14 -8.80 0.72
N GLN A 206 1.21 -8.33 1.97
CA GLN A 206 1.39 -6.91 2.26
C GLN A 206 2.66 -6.33 1.61
N GLU A 207 3.75 -7.10 1.56
CA GLU A 207 4.98 -6.68 0.89
C GLU A 207 4.77 -6.54 -0.61
N GLU A 208 4.06 -7.49 -1.22
CA GLU A 208 3.79 -7.50 -2.66
C GLU A 208 2.83 -6.38 -3.09
N ILE A 209 1.77 -6.11 -2.31
CA ILE A 209 0.89 -4.93 -2.51
C ILE A 209 1.72 -3.64 -2.44
N THR A 210 2.63 -3.55 -1.47
CA THR A 210 3.49 -2.37 -1.29
C THR A 210 4.45 -2.18 -2.47
N LYS A 211 5.13 -3.25 -2.93
CA LYS A 211 6.02 -3.22 -4.09
C LYS A 211 5.30 -2.81 -5.38
N ALA A 212 4.02 -3.20 -5.50
CA ALA A 212 3.17 -2.81 -6.62
C ALA A 212 2.76 -1.32 -6.59
N GLY A 213 2.97 -0.63 -5.46
CA GLY A 213 2.69 0.79 -5.30
C GLY A 213 1.22 1.08 -4.97
N PHE A 214 0.60 0.23 -4.15
CA PHE A 214 -0.82 0.35 -3.77
C PHE A 214 -1.08 0.63 -2.29
N VAL A 215 -0.04 0.91 -1.49
CA VAL A 215 -0.17 1.23 -0.05
C VAL A 215 -0.02 2.72 0.18
N GLU A 216 -1.03 3.40 0.72
CA GLU A 216 -1.04 4.86 0.87
C GLU A 216 -0.37 5.32 2.16
N ASP A 217 -0.62 4.61 3.25
CA ASP A 217 -0.07 4.90 4.56
C ASP A 217 0.20 3.60 5.34
N PHE A 218 0.85 3.73 6.51
CA PHE A 218 0.99 2.63 7.46
C PHE A 218 -0.07 2.73 8.55
N TYR A 219 -0.90 1.68 8.67
CA TYR A 219 -1.92 1.60 9.69
C TYR A 219 -1.38 0.82 10.90
N ASP A 220 -0.92 1.54 11.90
CA ASP A 220 -0.20 1.02 13.05
C ASP A 220 -1.11 0.89 14.30
N TYR A 221 -1.31 -0.33 14.81
CA TYR A 221 -1.90 -0.57 16.14
C TYR A 221 -0.89 -1.10 17.18
N GLY A 222 0.40 -1.13 16.88
CA GLY A 222 1.47 -1.61 17.75
C GLY A 222 2.69 -2.11 16.99
N ASP A 223 3.67 -2.64 17.71
CA ASP A 223 4.89 -3.17 17.09
C ASP A 223 4.63 -4.54 16.43
N TYR A 224 4.96 -4.67 15.14
CA TYR A 224 4.75 -5.88 14.35
C TYR A 224 6.04 -6.48 13.75
N LEU A 225 5.99 -7.77 13.43
CA LEU A 225 7.13 -8.57 13.00
C LEU A 225 7.78 -8.15 11.66
N TYR A 226 7.04 -7.51 10.75
CA TYR A 226 7.49 -7.32 9.36
C TYR A 226 7.50 -5.87 8.87
N GLU A 227 7.36 -4.89 9.76
CA GLU A 227 7.31 -3.46 9.42
C GLU A 227 8.46 -3.02 8.50
N ASP A 228 9.71 -3.36 8.88
CA ASP A 228 10.90 -3.01 8.10
C ASP A 228 10.84 -3.49 6.64
N ARG A 229 10.22 -4.65 6.38
CA ARG A 229 10.04 -5.17 5.01
C ARG A 229 9.08 -4.30 4.21
N ILE A 230 7.99 -3.88 4.85
CA ILE A 230 6.96 -3.05 4.21
C ILE A 230 7.51 -1.64 3.99
N VAL A 231 8.15 -1.03 4.99
CA VAL A 231 8.81 0.30 4.87
C VAL A 231 9.83 0.31 3.74
N SER A 232 10.69 -0.71 3.67
CA SER A 232 11.68 -0.84 2.60
C SER A 232 11.03 -0.98 1.22
N SER A 233 9.96 -1.77 1.13
CA SER A 233 9.22 -1.97 -0.11
C SER A 233 8.52 -0.69 -0.58
N MET A 234 7.98 0.10 0.34
CA MET A 234 7.34 1.38 0.00
C MET A 234 8.38 2.37 -0.54
N ALA A 235 9.54 2.45 0.09
CA ALA A 235 10.63 3.30 -0.38
C ALA A 235 11.09 2.91 -1.80
N GLU A 236 11.19 1.61 -2.09
CA GLU A 236 11.52 1.10 -3.42
C GLU A 236 10.41 1.40 -4.45
N ALA A 237 9.15 1.16 -4.11
CA ALA A 237 8.01 1.43 -4.98
C ALA A 237 7.92 2.93 -5.36
N LYS A 238 8.15 3.83 -4.40
CA LYS A 238 8.22 5.28 -4.63
C LYS A 238 9.39 5.65 -5.54
N LYS A 239 10.59 5.11 -5.27
CA LYS A 239 11.78 5.34 -6.11
C LYS A 239 11.59 4.88 -7.55
N LEU A 240 10.84 3.80 -7.76
CA LEU A 240 10.57 3.22 -9.07
C LEU A 240 9.24 3.70 -9.68
N SER A 241 8.58 4.69 -9.07
CA SER A 241 7.33 5.28 -9.56
C SER A 241 6.26 4.21 -9.88
N LYS A 242 6.10 3.23 -8.98
CA LYS A 242 5.15 2.12 -9.13
C LYS A 242 3.74 2.53 -8.71
N GLY A 243 2.74 1.93 -9.35
CA GLY A 243 1.33 2.10 -8.99
C GLY A 243 0.96 3.57 -8.88
N MET A 244 0.40 3.95 -7.74
CA MET A 244 -0.04 5.33 -7.49
C MET A 244 1.10 6.33 -7.27
N TYR A 245 2.35 5.87 -7.14
CA TYR A 245 3.53 6.75 -7.05
C TYR A 245 4.08 7.15 -8.42
N ALA A 246 3.41 6.74 -9.51
CA ALA A 246 3.75 7.23 -10.83
C ALA A 246 3.43 8.72 -10.93
N THR A 247 4.47 9.56 -10.97
CA THR A 247 4.33 10.98 -11.28
C THR A 247 3.77 11.13 -12.70
N THR A 248 2.85 12.06 -12.88
CA THR A 248 2.39 12.46 -14.22
C THR A 248 3.56 13.13 -14.95
N VAL A 249 3.63 12.96 -16.27
CA VAL A 249 4.68 13.56 -17.13
C VAL A 249 4.93 15.06 -16.86
N GLU A 250 3.96 15.79 -16.29
CA GLU A 250 4.07 17.20 -15.92
C GLU A 250 4.99 17.48 -14.72
N GLU A 251 5.10 16.59 -13.71
CA GLU A 251 6.01 16.85 -12.57
C GLU A 251 7.46 16.38 -12.84
N MET A 252 7.66 15.46 -13.80
CA MET A 252 9.01 15.07 -14.24
C MET A 252 9.74 16.23 -14.92
N ASP A 253 9.05 17.02 -15.75
CA ASP A 253 9.61 18.20 -16.40
C ASP A 253 10.02 19.29 -15.38
N GLU A 254 9.35 19.36 -14.23
CA GLU A 254 9.67 20.31 -13.16
C GLU A 254 10.88 19.86 -12.31
N ILE A 255 11.06 18.54 -12.14
CA ILE A 255 12.21 17.94 -11.45
C ILE A 255 13.48 18.02 -12.31
N GLU A 256 13.35 17.82 -13.64
CA GLU A 256 14.47 17.97 -14.58
C GLU A 256 14.92 19.44 -14.69
N ASN A 257 13.98 20.39 -14.71
CA ASN A 257 14.32 21.83 -14.69
C ASN A 257 14.97 22.32 -13.39
N ARG A 258 14.80 21.61 -12.26
CA ARG A 258 15.46 21.94 -10.98
C ARG A 258 16.89 21.40 -10.87
N THR A 259 17.25 20.38 -11.63
CA THR A 259 18.58 19.72 -11.55
C THR A 259 19.61 20.30 -12.51
N VAL A 260 19.21 21.16 -13.46
CA VAL A 260 20.11 21.77 -14.47
C VAL A 260 20.79 23.08 -14.01
N ALA A 261 20.46 23.61 -12.83
CA ALA A 261 21.10 24.82 -12.31
C ALA A 261 22.37 24.54 -11.46
N ILE A 262 23.42 24.01 -12.08
CA ILE A 262 24.80 24.16 -11.57
C ILE A 262 25.57 25.04 -12.58
N PRO A 263 26.04 26.23 -12.21
CA PRO A 263 26.84 27.06 -13.09
C PRO A 263 28.25 26.48 -13.24
N ASP A 264 28.57 26.12 -14.47
CA ASP A 264 29.92 25.78 -14.92
C ASP A 264 30.88 26.97 -14.70
N LYS A 265 31.93 26.74 -13.93
CA LYS A 265 33.05 27.67 -13.82
C LYS A 265 34.31 26.93 -13.37
N THR A 266 35.13 26.52 -14.34
CA THR A 266 36.55 26.92 -14.46
C THR A 266 37.20 26.28 -15.69
N GLU A 267 37.40 27.08 -16.73
CA GLU A 267 38.51 26.93 -17.67
C GLU A 267 39.78 27.52 -17.01
N GLU A 268 40.85 26.73 -16.91
CA GLU A 268 42.21 27.27 -16.93
C GLU A 268 43.01 26.60 -18.05
N ALA A 269 43.60 27.45 -18.88
CA ALA A 269 44.39 27.15 -20.05
C ALA A 269 45.80 26.68 -19.70
N VAL A 270 46.32 25.70 -20.43
CA VAL A 270 47.77 25.49 -20.60
C VAL A 270 48.07 25.19 -22.07
N THR A 271 49.10 25.87 -22.54
CA THR A 271 49.56 26.10 -23.91
C THR A 271 50.28 24.92 -24.59
N ASP A 272 50.10 24.83 -25.92
CA ASP A 272 50.84 24.11 -26.99
C ASP A 272 52.35 24.51 -27.04
N PRO A 273 53.34 23.80 -27.69
CA PRO A 273 53.36 23.39 -29.11
C PRO A 273 53.81 21.96 -29.47
N THR A 274 53.05 21.35 -30.39
CA THR A 274 53.52 20.84 -31.71
C THR A 274 54.50 19.64 -31.79
N GLN A 275 54.07 18.56 -32.47
CA GLN A 275 54.74 18.10 -33.70
C GLN A 275 53.87 17.17 -34.55
N THR A 276 53.80 17.55 -35.83
CA THR A 276 53.08 16.94 -36.95
C THR A 276 54.02 15.98 -37.68
N GLU A 277 53.53 14.82 -38.12
CA GLU A 277 53.97 14.24 -39.39
C GLU A 277 52.81 13.48 -40.06
N LYS A 278 52.53 13.88 -41.29
CA LYS A 278 51.61 13.26 -42.25
C LYS A 278 52.39 12.21 -43.03
N ILE A 279 51.82 11.05 -43.34
CA ILE A 279 51.97 10.43 -44.68
C ILE A 279 50.62 9.90 -45.14
N ASP A 280 50.46 10.03 -46.44
CA ASP A 280 49.28 10.17 -47.27
C ASP A 280 48.97 8.88 -48.04
N ASN A 281 47.78 8.89 -48.66
CA ASN A 281 47.41 8.24 -49.92
C ASN A 281 46.88 6.79 -50.00
N ASN A 282 45.55 6.73 -50.08
CA ASN A 282 44.74 6.58 -51.33
C ASN A 282 44.45 5.19 -51.94
N GLN A 283 43.19 5.13 -52.42
CA GLN A 283 42.67 4.44 -53.62
C GLN A 283 42.19 2.97 -53.45
N LYS A 284 41.14 2.45 -54.09
CA LYS A 284 39.80 2.86 -54.63
C LYS A 284 39.18 1.56 -55.22
N ASP A 285 37.92 1.63 -55.64
CA ASP A 285 37.18 0.75 -56.59
C ASP A 285 36.32 -0.36 -55.93
N GLU A 286 34.98 -0.18 -55.96
CA GLU A 286 33.97 -0.83 -56.85
C GLU A 286 33.63 -2.27 -56.39
N SER A 287 32.39 -2.78 -56.31
CA SER A 287 31.08 -2.42 -56.85
C SER A 287 29.98 -3.30 -56.20
N SER A 288 28.72 -2.94 -56.46
CA SER A 288 27.50 -3.78 -56.56
C SER A 288 26.68 -4.15 -55.31
N GLU A 289 25.40 -3.82 -55.45
CA GLU A 289 24.20 -4.10 -54.66
C GLU A 289 24.00 -5.58 -54.32
N THR A 290 23.42 -5.90 -53.15
CA THR A 290 22.05 -6.42 -53.07
C THR A 290 21.49 -6.26 -51.65
N LYS A 291 20.21 -5.85 -51.56
CA LYS A 291 19.40 -5.83 -50.34
C LYS A 291 19.06 -7.24 -49.87
N GLU A 292 19.18 -7.51 -48.58
CA GLU A 292 18.20 -8.34 -47.89
C GLU A 292 18.12 -7.99 -46.40
N LYS A 293 16.89 -8.09 -45.91
CA LYS A 293 16.34 -7.54 -44.66
C LYS A 293 16.50 -8.58 -43.56
N ASN A 294 17.12 -8.26 -42.43
CA ASN A 294 16.99 -9.06 -41.21
C ASN A 294 17.03 -8.20 -39.95
N SER A 295 16.17 -8.60 -39.02
CA SER A 295 15.85 -8.04 -37.71
C SER A 295 17.07 -7.94 -36.80
N GLU A 296 17.31 -6.76 -36.24
CA GLU A 296 18.25 -6.56 -35.13
C GLU A 296 17.56 -6.87 -33.80
N GLU A 297 18.01 -7.97 -33.21
CA GLU A 297 17.84 -8.33 -31.81
C GLU A 297 18.99 -7.66 -31.03
N ASN A 298 18.67 -6.75 -30.10
CA ASN A 298 19.68 -6.03 -29.31
C ASN A 298 20.36 -6.98 -28.30
N GLY A 299 21.47 -7.60 -28.71
CA GLY A 299 22.35 -8.38 -27.84
C GLY A 299 23.24 -7.49 -26.97
N ILE A 300 23.06 -7.55 -25.66
CA ILE A 300 23.96 -6.95 -24.67
C ILE A 300 25.31 -7.68 -24.73
N SER A 301 26.42 -6.94 -24.94
CA SER A 301 27.74 -7.56 -25.13
C SER A 301 28.14 -8.48 -23.97
N ASP A 302 28.75 -9.63 -24.29
CA ASP A 302 29.20 -10.64 -23.31
C ASP A 302 30.07 -10.07 -22.17
N LYS A 303 30.75 -8.94 -22.41
CA LYS A 303 31.54 -8.24 -21.37
C LYS A 303 30.67 -7.64 -20.26
N VAL A 304 29.44 -7.23 -20.57
CA VAL A 304 28.48 -6.70 -19.60
C VAL A 304 27.86 -7.82 -18.77
N ILE A 305 27.56 -8.97 -19.40
CA ILE A 305 27.02 -10.15 -18.70
C ILE A 305 28.06 -10.72 -17.72
N ILE A 306 29.32 -10.83 -18.16
CA ILE A 306 30.43 -11.28 -17.30
C ILE A 306 30.65 -10.30 -16.15
N GLY A 307 30.56 -8.99 -16.39
CA GLY A 307 30.66 -7.96 -15.36
C GLY A 307 29.57 -8.08 -14.29
N LEU A 308 28.31 -8.30 -14.70
CA LEU A 308 27.18 -8.48 -13.78
C LEU A 308 27.31 -9.74 -12.92
N LEU A 309 27.77 -10.85 -13.51
CA LEU A 309 27.98 -12.10 -12.76
C LEU A 309 29.08 -11.99 -11.71
N VAL A 310 30.16 -11.25 -11.98
CA VAL A 310 31.24 -11.02 -11.00
C VAL A 310 30.76 -10.16 -9.82
N ILE A 311 29.91 -9.16 -10.08
CA ILE A 311 29.34 -8.30 -9.03
C ILE A 311 28.39 -9.09 -8.12
N VAL A 312 27.53 -9.94 -8.69
CA VAL A 312 26.62 -10.80 -7.92
C VAL A 312 27.40 -11.81 -7.07
N PHE A 313 28.48 -12.39 -7.62
CA PHE A 313 29.31 -13.33 -6.88
C PHE A 313 30.05 -12.66 -5.71
N LEU A 314 30.59 -11.45 -5.91
CA LEU A 314 31.22 -10.65 -4.85
C LEU A 314 30.22 -10.26 -3.76
N TYR A 315 29.00 -9.84 -4.14
CA TYR A 315 27.94 -9.51 -3.19
C TYR A 315 27.56 -10.73 -2.33
N TYR A 316 27.42 -11.91 -2.93
CA TYR A 316 27.11 -13.15 -2.20
C TYR A 316 28.23 -13.54 -1.23
N PHE A 317 29.49 -13.37 -1.63
CA PHE A 317 30.65 -13.71 -0.80
C PHE A 317 30.82 -12.75 0.39
N ILE A 318 30.59 -11.45 0.17
CA ILE A 318 30.61 -10.43 1.23
C ILE A 318 29.49 -10.70 2.24
N ARG A 319 28.28 -11.01 1.77
CA ARG A 319 27.13 -11.31 2.63
C ARG A 319 27.32 -12.60 3.44
N ARG A 320 28.02 -13.60 2.91
CA ARG A 320 28.35 -14.85 3.63
C ARG A 320 29.41 -14.66 4.72
N LYS A 321 30.35 -13.72 4.53
CA LYS A 321 31.39 -13.43 5.53
C LYS A 321 30.86 -12.66 6.74
N ASN A 322 29.79 -11.89 6.58
CA ASN A 322 29.14 -11.12 7.66
C ASN A 322 28.08 -11.92 8.45
N ARG A 323 27.99 -13.24 8.26
CA ARG A 323 27.08 -14.15 8.99
C ARG A 323 27.83 -15.15 9.89
N LYS A 324 29.01 -14.80 10.39
CA LYS A 324 29.73 -15.58 11.41
C LYS A 324 30.03 -14.72 12.63
#